data_AF-A0A640KFU2-F1
#
_entry.id   AF-A0A640KFU2-F1
#
_cell.length_a   1.000
_cell.length_b   1.000
_cell.length_c   1.000
_cell.angle_alpha   90.00
_cell.angle_beta   90.00
_cell.angle_gamma   90.00
#
_symmetry.space_group_name_H-M   'P 1'
#
loop_
_entity.id
_entity.type
_entity.pdbx_description
1 polymer ?
#
loop_
_entity_poly.entity_id
_entity_poly.type
_entity_poly.pdbx_seq_one_letter_code
_entity_poly.pdbx_strand_id
1 'polypeptide(L)'
;MRSSSAASGTSEGKSANTATAKRESSPMATIPTNTARPAAPGKGERAALQGRSPSGSPLPNIELDDATIALIKENEQMLQTITALQHELDKQKVRLNDAEAARAGLADEVAELRSQLGLATSEVTTSTGKVLNYKTAFTDLQHAFDQLKRDSDATKEKLEEATKRERLLMQGASNTARQQSQMKESFDLVTLALKMPNYFLVSIQRVMEKLNDPALRAADRKCKLKDDIDRLQAQVAAYEPDMSSAVAMSADGTPNVDIPIRQCVYAFLSVVMTLLKNEVNK
;
A
#
# COMPACT_ATOMS: atom_id res chain seq x y z
N MET A 1 -29.38 13.53 7.19
CA MET A 1 -30.34 13.83 8.27
C MET A 1 -29.55 14.41 9.45
N ARG A 2 -29.98 15.60 9.91
CA ARG A 2 -29.59 16.34 11.15
C ARG A 2 -28.09 16.67 11.33
N SER A 3 -27.62 17.88 11.04
CA SER A 3 -27.79 19.18 11.74
C SER A 3 -26.64 19.48 12.72
N SER A 4 -25.70 20.31 12.25
CA SER A 4 -25.14 21.52 12.90
C SER A 4 -24.92 21.58 14.42
N SER A 5 -23.70 21.95 14.85
CA SER A 5 -23.50 23.11 15.74
C SER A 5 -22.02 23.51 15.81
N ALA A 6 -21.72 24.73 15.38
CA ALA A 6 -20.53 25.48 15.76
C ALA A 6 -20.71 26.03 17.18
N ALA A 7 -19.60 26.26 17.89
CA ALA A 7 -19.56 27.20 19.01
C ALA A 7 -18.16 27.84 19.08
N SER A 8 -18.13 29.13 18.73
CA SER A 8 -17.09 30.11 19.03
C SER A 8 -17.35 30.66 20.44
N GLY A 9 -16.30 31.08 21.17
CA GLY A 9 -16.50 31.89 22.39
C GLY A 9 -15.38 31.83 23.43
N THR A 10 -14.38 32.69 23.26
CA THR A 10 -13.75 33.58 24.28
C THR A 10 -13.73 33.17 25.77
N SER A 11 -12.53 33.15 26.36
CA SER A 11 -12.32 33.74 27.70
C SER A 11 -10.89 34.27 27.85
N GLU A 12 -10.79 35.59 27.99
CA GLU A 12 -9.64 36.31 28.51
C GLU A 12 -9.36 35.87 29.96
N GLY A 13 -8.07 35.71 30.29
CA GLY A 13 -7.60 35.34 31.62
C GLY A 13 -6.26 36.01 31.89
N LYS A 14 -6.30 37.33 32.04
CA LYS A 14 -5.21 38.22 32.42
C LYS A 14 -4.85 37.98 33.90
N SER A 15 -3.64 37.50 34.18
CA SER A 15 -3.03 37.60 35.51
C SER A 15 -1.54 37.89 35.39
N ALA A 16 -1.25 39.19 35.33
CA ALA A 16 0.05 39.74 35.68
C ALA A 16 0.14 39.80 37.21
N ASN A 17 1.04 39.05 37.81
CA ASN A 17 1.46 39.28 39.19
C ASN A 17 2.81 39.98 39.20
N THR A 18 2.75 41.30 39.24
CA THR A 18 3.76 42.17 39.84
C THR A 18 3.82 41.90 41.35
N ALA A 19 4.96 41.46 41.85
CA ALA A 19 5.31 41.56 43.26
C ALA A 19 6.79 41.98 43.39
N THR A 20 6.99 43.29 43.33
CA THR A 20 8.19 43.99 43.79
C THR A 20 8.30 43.86 45.32
N ALA A 21 9.05 42.87 45.79
CA ALA A 21 9.50 42.82 47.19
C ALA A 21 10.85 43.52 47.32
N LYS A 22 10.82 44.85 47.45
CA LYS A 22 11.85 45.62 48.14
C LYS A 22 11.74 45.30 49.63
N ARG A 23 12.75 44.66 50.25
CA ARG A 23 13.11 44.70 51.68
C ARG A 23 14.43 43.93 51.81
N GLU A 24 15.46 44.30 52.57
CA GLU A 24 15.76 45.44 53.41
C GLU A 24 17.30 45.41 53.52
N SER A 25 17.97 46.51 53.23
CA SER A 25 19.40 46.66 53.42
C SER A 25 19.71 46.70 54.92
N SER A 26 20.46 45.72 55.42
CA SER A 26 20.99 45.69 56.79
C SER A 26 21.79 46.96 57.10
N PRO A 27 21.60 47.62 58.26
CA PRO A 27 22.38 48.78 58.61
C PRO A 27 23.76 48.35 59.10
N MET A 28 24.81 48.80 58.40
CA MET A 28 26.19 48.76 58.89
C MET A 28 26.30 49.64 60.14
N ALA A 29 26.80 49.05 61.24
CA ALA A 29 27.23 49.79 62.40
C ALA A 29 28.44 50.68 62.02
N THR A 30 28.26 51.99 62.15
CA THR A 30 29.34 52.98 62.05
C THR A 30 30.30 52.85 63.23
N ILE A 31 31.56 52.51 62.93
CA ILE A 31 32.70 52.56 63.85
C ILE A 31 33.12 54.04 64.00
N PRO A 32 33.26 54.59 65.23
CA PRO A 32 33.80 55.94 65.40
C PRO A 32 35.31 55.97 65.09
N THR A 33 35.68 56.64 64.00
CA THR A 33 37.07 56.98 63.67
C THR A 33 37.56 58.10 64.58
N ASN A 34 38.33 57.77 65.61
CA ASN A 34 39.03 58.75 66.44
C ASN A 34 40.16 59.38 65.62
N THR A 35 39.97 60.65 65.22
CA THR A 35 40.98 61.43 64.51
C THR A 35 41.89 62.12 65.53
N ALA A 36 43.05 61.51 65.83
CA ALA A 36 44.11 62.20 66.56
C ALA A 36 44.81 63.18 65.62
N ARG A 37 44.69 64.47 65.93
CA ARG A 37 45.34 65.62 65.30
C ARG A 37 46.86 65.55 65.48
N PRO A 38 47.70 65.52 64.42
CA PRO A 38 49.12 65.79 64.56
C PRO A 38 49.36 67.29 64.57
N ALA A 39 49.94 67.80 65.66
CA ALA A 39 50.49 69.15 65.72
C ALA A 39 51.72 69.24 64.80
N ALA A 40 51.76 70.28 63.98
CA ALA A 40 52.83 70.60 63.05
C ALA A 40 54.13 71.05 63.78
N PRO A 41 55.30 70.97 63.11
CA PRO A 41 56.60 71.21 63.72
C PRO A 41 57.02 72.68 63.62
N GLY A 42 57.47 73.25 64.74
CA GLY A 42 58.06 74.59 64.80
C GLY A 42 59.54 74.50 65.20
N LYS A 43 60.42 74.96 64.30
CA LYS A 43 61.87 75.10 64.48
C LYS A 43 62.22 76.22 65.46
N GLY A 44 63.31 75.99 66.20
CA GLY A 44 64.06 76.98 66.99
C GLY A 44 64.57 76.30 68.27
N GLU A 45 65.77 76.48 68.78
CA GLU A 45 66.96 77.22 68.40
C GLU A 45 68.11 76.57 69.20
N ARG A 46 69.35 76.82 68.80
CA ARG A 46 70.55 76.27 69.44
C ARG A 46 70.70 76.77 70.89
N ALA A 47 70.81 75.85 71.84
CA ALA A 47 71.53 76.02 73.10
C ALA A 47 72.50 74.82 73.21
N ALA A 48 73.77 75.04 72.88
CA ALA A 48 74.83 75.30 73.86
C ALA A 48 75.27 74.02 74.61
N LEU A 49 76.47 73.55 74.23
CA LEU A 49 77.43 72.76 74.98
C LEU A 49 76.98 72.24 76.36
N GLN A 50 76.77 70.93 76.47
CA GLN A 50 77.05 70.20 77.71
C GLN A 50 77.68 68.85 77.40
N GLY A 51 78.69 68.51 78.20
CA GLY A 51 79.75 67.58 77.89
C GLY A 51 79.32 66.15 77.58
N ARG A 52 80.10 65.53 76.69
CA ARG A 52 80.12 64.08 76.51
C ARG A 52 80.68 63.45 77.79
N SER A 53 79.81 62.90 78.62
CA SER A 53 80.18 61.88 79.59
C SER A 53 80.06 60.51 78.91
N PRO A 54 81.07 59.63 78.97
CA PRO A 54 80.90 58.22 78.61
C PRO A 54 80.13 57.58 79.77
N SER A 55 78.81 57.74 79.79
CA SER A 55 77.95 57.10 80.78
C SER A 55 77.82 55.63 80.39
N GLY A 56 78.70 54.81 80.95
CA GLY A 56 78.50 53.38 81.12
C GLY A 56 77.38 53.12 82.12
N SER A 57 76.16 53.60 81.84
CA SER A 57 74.98 53.11 82.54
C SER A 57 74.68 51.72 81.98
N PRO A 58 74.65 50.66 82.81
CA PRO A 58 74.02 49.43 82.38
C PRO A 58 72.59 49.81 82.00
N LEU A 59 72.15 49.42 80.80
CA LEU A 59 70.73 49.47 80.45
C LEU A 59 69.96 48.94 81.67
N PRO A 60 68.90 49.61 82.15
CA PRO A 60 68.14 49.09 83.27
C PRO A 60 67.79 47.66 82.92
N ASN A 61 68.25 46.72 83.76
CA ASN A 61 67.86 45.33 83.66
C ASN A 61 66.39 45.33 84.09
N ILE A 62 65.48 45.59 83.14
CA ILE A 62 64.05 45.57 83.39
C ILE A 62 63.73 44.09 83.60
N GLU A 63 63.84 43.65 84.85
CA GLU A 63 63.32 42.36 85.29
C GLU A 63 61.81 42.45 85.14
N LEU A 64 61.30 41.86 84.06
CA LEU A 64 59.88 41.66 83.88
C LEU A 64 59.41 40.73 84.99
N ASP A 65 58.37 41.13 85.70
CA ASP A 65 57.71 40.28 86.68
C ASP A 65 57.09 39.06 85.99
N ASP A 66 57.01 37.93 86.71
CA ASP A 66 56.54 36.66 86.17
C ASP A 66 55.14 36.76 85.53
N ALA A 67 54.29 37.65 86.05
CA ALA A 67 52.96 37.91 85.51
C ALA A 67 53.02 38.54 84.10
N THR A 68 53.91 39.51 83.87
CA THR A 68 54.11 40.10 82.54
C THR A 68 54.69 39.09 81.56
N ILE A 69 55.62 38.24 81.99
CA ILE A 69 56.18 37.16 81.16
C ILE A 69 55.09 36.15 80.77
N ALA A 70 54.20 35.78 81.70
CA ALA A 70 53.08 34.89 81.42
C ALA A 70 52.10 35.47 80.39
N LEU A 71 51.74 36.75 80.53
CA LEU A 71 50.88 37.44 79.55
C LEU A 71 51.51 37.54 78.16
N ILE A 72 52.83 37.78 78.08
CA ILE A 72 53.54 37.78 76.80
C ILE A 72 53.47 36.41 76.14
N LYS A 73 53.68 35.32 76.89
CA LYS A 73 53.58 33.94 76.37
C LYS A 73 52.16 33.59 75.92
N GLU A 74 51.15 34.00 76.69
CA GLU A 74 49.75 33.81 76.31
C GLU A 74 49.41 34.58 75.02
N ASN A 75 49.84 35.84 74.91
CA ASN A 75 49.67 36.63 73.69
C ASN A 75 50.39 35.99 72.49
N GLU A 76 51.60 35.48 72.68
CA GLU A 76 52.32 34.75 71.64
C GLU A 76 51.55 33.51 71.17
N GLN A 77 51.02 32.72 72.11
CA GLN A 77 50.20 31.55 71.81
C GLN A 77 48.89 31.92 71.08
N MET A 78 48.25 33.02 71.49
CA MET A 78 47.05 33.54 70.81
C MET A 78 47.37 33.98 69.39
N LEU A 79 48.47 34.69 69.15
CA LEU A 79 48.91 35.12 67.82
C LEU A 79 49.21 33.92 66.91
N GLN A 80 49.85 32.87 67.43
CA GLN A 80 50.06 31.62 66.70
C GLN A 80 48.72 30.95 66.32
N THR A 81 47.77 30.90 67.26
CA THR A 81 46.44 30.34 67.03
C THR A 81 45.65 31.14 66.00
N ILE A 82 45.69 32.47 66.08
CA ILE A 82 45.05 33.37 65.10
C ILE A 82 45.62 33.11 63.70
N THR A 83 46.95 32.98 63.58
CA THR A 83 47.61 32.71 62.29
C THR A 83 47.18 31.36 61.72
N ALA A 84 47.09 30.32 62.55
CA ALA A 84 46.63 28.99 62.12
C ALA A 84 45.16 29.01 61.66
N LEU A 85 44.29 29.70 62.41
CA LEU A 85 42.88 29.86 62.05
C LEU A 85 42.68 30.67 60.77
N GLN A 86 43.47 31.72 60.54
CA GLN A 86 43.45 32.50 59.30
C GLN A 86 43.82 31.63 58.09
N HIS A 87 44.89 30.84 58.21
CA HIS A 87 45.29 29.92 57.15
C HIS A 87 44.21 28.87 56.84
N GLU A 88 43.59 28.27 57.87
CA GLU A 88 42.51 27.31 57.64
C GLU A 88 41.26 27.98 57.05
N LEU A 89 40.93 29.20 57.47
CA LEU A 89 39.82 29.98 56.92
C LEU A 89 40.03 30.27 55.42
N ASP A 90 41.23 30.67 55.01
CA ASP A 90 41.51 30.92 53.59
C ASP A 90 41.48 29.63 52.77
N LYS A 91 41.97 28.52 53.32
CA LYS A 91 41.85 27.20 52.69
C LYS A 91 40.40 26.77 52.52
N GLN A 92 39.55 27.01 53.51
CA GLN A 92 38.11 26.69 53.43
C GLN A 92 37.38 27.58 52.43
N LYS A 93 37.76 28.87 52.31
CA LYS A 93 37.23 29.76 51.27
C LYS A 93 37.55 29.25 49.86
N VAL A 94 38.79 28.80 49.63
CA VAL A 94 39.19 28.23 48.33
C VAL A 94 38.35 26.99 48.03
N ARG A 95 38.22 26.07 48.99
CA ARG A 95 37.38 24.86 48.83
C ARG A 95 35.91 25.19 48.56
N LEU A 96 35.38 26.22 49.22
CA LEU A 96 34.00 26.67 48.99
C LEU A 96 33.84 27.20 47.57
N ASN A 97 34.76 28.06 47.10
CA ASN A 97 34.73 28.58 45.74
C ASN A 97 34.82 27.46 44.68
N ASP A 98 35.70 26.48 44.88
CA ASP A 98 35.83 25.32 43.99
C ASP A 98 34.54 24.49 43.96
N ALA A 99 33.91 24.26 45.12
CA ALA A 99 32.65 23.55 45.22
C ALA A 99 31.49 24.32 44.57
N GLU A 100 31.45 25.64 44.69
CA GLU A 100 30.46 26.49 44.04
C GLU A 100 30.62 26.49 42.51
N ALA A 101 31.86 26.54 42.02
CA ALA A 101 32.16 26.43 40.60
C ALA A 101 31.76 25.05 40.04
N ALA A 102 32.07 23.96 40.76
CA ALA A 102 31.64 22.62 40.40
C ALA A 102 30.11 22.49 40.40
N ARG A 103 29.43 23.08 41.40
CA ARG A 103 27.96 23.10 41.46
C ARG A 103 27.36 23.84 40.27
N ALA A 104 27.94 24.98 39.86
CA ALA A 104 27.49 25.71 38.69
C ALA A 104 27.66 24.89 37.41
N GLY A 105 28.82 24.27 37.21
CA GLY A 105 29.07 23.40 36.05
C GLY A 105 28.10 22.21 35.96
N LEU A 106 27.83 21.55 37.10
CA LEU A 106 26.84 20.47 37.15
C LEU A 106 25.41 20.96 36.89
N ALA A 107 25.06 22.17 37.33
CA ALA A 107 23.75 22.74 37.05
C ALA A 107 23.55 23.00 35.54
N ASP A 108 24.59 23.48 34.87
CA ASP A 108 24.59 23.67 33.41
C ASP A 108 24.50 22.34 32.66
N GLU A 109 25.24 21.32 33.08
CA GLU A 109 25.16 19.98 32.49
C GLU A 109 23.76 19.37 32.65
N VAL A 110 23.15 19.52 33.84
CA VAL A 110 21.77 19.06 34.08
C VAL A 110 20.77 19.83 33.21
N ALA A 111 20.97 21.13 33.00
CA ALA A 111 20.11 21.92 32.12
C ALA A 111 20.22 21.44 30.65
N GLU A 112 21.43 21.16 30.18
CA GLU A 112 21.68 20.64 28.85
C GLU A 112 21.07 19.24 28.65
N LEU A 113 21.26 18.33 29.61
CA LEU A 113 20.66 16.99 29.56
C LEU A 113 19.13 17.05 29.56
N ARG A 114 18.52 17.98 30.31
CA ARG A 114 17.07 18.21 30.27
C ARG A 114 16.60 18.72 28.91
N SER A 115 17.37 19.61 28.29
CA SER A 115 17.11 20.10 26.93
C SER A 115 17.14 18.96 25.91
N GLN A 116 18.20 18.15 25.93
CA GLN A 116 18.36 16.98 25.05
C GLN A 116 17.24 15.95 25.25
N LEU A 117 16.83 15.69 26.51
CA LEU A 117 15.71 14.82 26.81
C LEU A 117 14.39 15.37 26.24
N GLY A 118 14.18 16.68 26.30
CA GLY A 118 13.03 17.35 25.70
C GLY A 118 12.98 17.17 24.18
N LEU A 119 14.10 17.36 23.50
CA LEU A 119 14.22 17.13 22.07
C LEU A 119 13.96 15.66 21.70
N ALA A 120 14.60 14.72 22.37
CA ALA A 120 14.40 13.29 22.14
C ALA A 120 12.93 12.87 22.33
N THR A 121 12.26 13.42 23.35
CA THR A 121 10.83 13.16 23.59
C THR A 121 9.96 13.70 22.45
N SER A 122 10.29 14.87 21.91
CA SER A 122 9.59 15.45 20.76
C SER A 122 9.79 14.62 19.47
N GLU A 123 10.98 14.06 19.27
CA GLU A 123 11.28 13.17 18.15
C GLU A 123 10.52 11.85 18.25
N VAL A 124 10.51 11.23 19.45
CA VAL A 124 9.77 9.99 19.71
C VAL A 124 8.29 10.19 19.45
N THR A 125 7.68 11.24 20.00
CA THR A 125 6.25 11.53 19.80
C THR A 125 5.92 11.76 18.32
N THR A 126 6.76 12.49 17.59
CA THR A 126 6.62 12.70 16.14
C THR A 126 6.73 11.37 15.38
N SER A 127 7.73 10.54 15.72
CA SER A 127 7.94 9.23 15.11
C SER A 127 6.77 8.28 15.37
N THR A 128 6.25 8.22 16.60
CA THR A 128 5.05 7.46 16.93
C THR A 128 3.84 7.93 16.11
N GLY A 129 3.66 9.25 15.93
CA GLY A 129 2.62 9.79 15.05
C GLY A 129 2.76 9.32 13.59
N LYS A 130 3.98 9.32 13.05
CA LYS A 130 4.25 8.79 11.70
C LYS A 130 3.90 7.31 11.58
N VAL A 131 4.30 6.49 12.57
CA VAL A 131 3.99 5.05 12.59
C VAL A 131 2.47 4.81 12.60
N LEU A 132 1.72 5.57 13.41
CA LEU A 132 0.26 5.48 13.44
C LEU A 132 -0.34 5.79 12.06
N ASN A 133 0.12 6.86 11.42
CA ASN A 133 -0.34 7.25 10.08
C ASN A 133 -0.03 6.18 9.03
N TYR A 134 1.17 5.60 9.04
CA TYR A 134 1.52 4.51 8.13
C TYR A 134 0.69 3.26 8.37
N LYS A 135 0.38 2.93 9.62
CA LYS A 135 -0.50 1.81 9.95
C LYS A 135 -1.91 2.02 9.39
N THR A 136 -2.47 3.22 9.54
CA THR A 136 -3.78 3.55 8.96
C THR A 136 -3.76 3.50 7.43
N ALA A 137 -2.74 4.08 6.80
CA ALA A 137 -2.59 4.03 5.34
C ALA A 137 -2.46 2.59 4.83
N PHE A 138 -1.75 1.72 5.57
CA PHE A 138 -1.64 0.31 5.25
C PHE A 138 -2.99 -0.41 5.34
N THR A 139 -3.78 -0.16 6.40
CA THR A 139 -5.10 -0.78 6.53
C THR A 139 -6.06 -0.33 5.43
N ASP A 140 -6.01 0.95 5.04
CA ASP A 140 -6.84 1.48 3.96
C ASP A 140 -6.45 0.84 2.61
N LEU A 141 -5.14 0.70 2.36
CA LEU A 141 -4.63 0.07 1.15
C LEU A 141 -4.98 -1.42 1.10
N GLN A 142 -4.90 -2.13 2.23
CA GLN A 142 -5.31 -3.53 2.32
C GLN A 142 -6.80 -3.69 2.01
N HIS A 143 -7.65 -2.81 2.56
CA HIS A 143 -9.08 -2.82 2.26
C HIS A 143 -9.35 -2.55 0.76
N ALA A 144 -8.66 -1.58 0.18
CA ALA A 144 -8.77 -1.28 -1.26
C ALA A 144 -8.31 -2.46 -2.13
N PHE A 145 -7.22 -3.14 -1.74
CA PHE A 145 -6.73 -4.33 -2.42
C PHE A 145 -7.75 -5.48 -2.35
N ASP A 146 -8.30 -5.75 -1.17
CA ASP A 146 -9.31 -6.80 -1.00
C ASP A 146 -10.57 -6.50 -1.82
N GLN A 147 -10.97 -5.23 -1.90
CA GLN A 147 -12.09 -4.81 -2.73
C GLN A 147 -11.80 -5.01 -4.22
N LEU A 148 -10.63 -4.57 -4.68
CA LEU A 148 -10.21 -4.73 -6.07
C LEU A 148 -10.13 -6.22 -6.46
N LYS A 149 -9.68 -7.08 -5.54
CA LYS A 149 -9.64 -8.53 -5.75
C LYS A 149 -11.05 -9.09 -5.94
N ARG A 150 -12.01 -8.72 -5.08
CA ARG A 150 -13.42 -9.12 -5.25
C ARG A 150 -13.99 -8.64 -6.59
N ASP A 151 -13.71 -7.41 -6.98
CA ASP A 151 -14.19 -6.85 -8.24
C ASP A 151 -13.55 -7.55 -9.45
N SER A 152 -12.27 -7.89 -9.38
CA SER A 152 -11.57 -8.69 -10.38
C SER A 152 -12.15 -10.10 -10.50
N ASP A 153 -12.42 -10.78 -9.38
CA ASP A 153 -13.00 -12.11 -9.39
C ASP A 153 -14.43 -12.07 -9.96
N ALA A 154 -15.23 -11.07 -9.58
CA ALA A 154 -16.59 -10.88 -10.09
C ALA A 154 -16.61 -10.56 -11.59
N THR A 155 -15.65 -9.77 -12.09
CA THR A 155 -15.55 -9.48 -13.53
C THR A 155 -15.10 -10.70 -14.33
N LYS A 156 -14.18 -11.50 -13.78
CA LYS A 156 -13.78 -12.77 -14.37
C LYS A 156 -14.96 -13.74 -14.48
N GLU A 157 -15.73 -13.91 -13.41
CA GLU A 157 -16.93 -14.76 -13.40
C GLU A 157 -17.96 -14.29 -14.45
N LYS A 158 -18.23 -12.98 -14.52
CA LYS A 158 -19.11 -12.39 -15.54
C LYS A 158 -18.63 -12.66 -16.96
N LEU A 159 -17.32 -12.60 -17.20
CA LEU A 159 -16.73 -12.89 -18.51
C LEU A 159 -16.84 -14.38 -18.87
N GLU A 160 -16.60 -15.27 -17.92
CA GLU A 160 -16.77 -16.72 -18.11
C GLU A 160 -18.23 -17.07 -18.41
N GLU A 161 -19.18 -16.46 -17.70
CA GLU A 161 -20.61 -16.60 -17.98
C GLU A 161 -21.00 -16.07 -19.37
N ALA A 162 -20.51 -14.89 -19.75
CA ALA A 162 -20.78 -14.30 -21.05
C ALA A 162 -20.24 -15.19 -22.18
N THR A 163 -19.01 -15.68 -22.03
CA THR A 163 -18.36 -16.61 -22.97
C THR A 163 -19.13 -17.92 -23.08
N LYS A 164 -19.63 -18.45 -21.95
CA LYS A 164 -20.44 -19.67 -21.94
C LYS A 164 -21.80 -19.45 -22.62
N ARG A 165 -22.47 -18.32 -22.35
CA ARG A 165 -23.72 -17.95 -23.03
C ARG A 165 -23.52 -17.82 -24.55
N GLU A 166 -22.47 -17.13 -24.98
CA GLU A 166 -22.15 -16.96 -26.39
C GLU A 166 -21.89 -18.30 -27.08
N ARG A 167 -21.11 -19.19 -26.46
CA ARG A 167 -20.87 -20.54 -26.99
C ARG A 167 -22.16 -21.34 -27.16
N LEU A 168 -23.06 -21.26 -26.18
CA LEU A 168 -24.37 -21.93 -26.26
C LEU A 168 -25.25 -21.35 -27.37
N LEU A 169 -25.27 -20.02 -27.53
CA LEU A 169 -25.99 -19.34 -28.61
C LEU A 169 -25.45 -19.73 -29.99
N MET A 170 -24.12 -19.74 -30.18
CA MET A 170 -23.50 -20.16 -31.43
C MET A 170 -23.77 -21.63 -31.74
N GLN A 171 -23.72 -22.51 -30.74
CA GLN A 171 -24.04 -23.93 -30.93
C GLN A 171 -25.51 -24.12 -31.30
N GLY A 172 -26.42 -23.37 -30.67
CA GLY A 172 -27.84 -23.35 -31.02
C GLY A 172 -28.10 -22.85 -32.44
N ALA A 173 -27.45 -21.77 -32.86
CA ALA A 173 -27.55 -21.23 -34.21
C ALA A 173 -27.03 -22.21 -35.28
N SER A 174 -25.87 -22.84 -35.03
CA SER A 174 -25.30 -23.85 -35.92
C SER A 174 -26.20 -25.07 -36.10
N ASN A 175 -26.76 -25.58 -34.99
CA ASN A 175 -27.71 -26.69 -35.04
C ASN A 175 -28.99 -26.31 -35.80
N THR A 176 -29.51 -25.11 -35.60
CA THR A 176 -30.71 -24.61 -36.29
C THR A 176 -30.46 -24.45 -37.79
N ALA A 177 -29.32 -23.87 -38.18
CA ALA A 177 -28.94 -23.74 -39.59
C ALA A 177 -28.78 -25.10 -40.28
N ARG A 178 -28.17 -26.08 -39.59
CA ARG A 178 -28.04 -27.45 -40.11
C ARG A 178 -29.40 -28.13 -40.28
N GLN A 179 -30.31 -27.97 -39.32
CA GLN A 179 -31.68 -28.49 -39.44
C GLN A 179 -32.43 -27.82 -40.61
N GLN A 180 -32.31 -26.50 -40.78
CA GLN A 180 -32.93 -25.82 -41.91
C GLN A 180 -32.37 -26.28 -43.26
N SER A 181 -31.06 -26.53 -43.38
CA SER A 181 -30.47 -27.10 -44.60
C SER A 181 -31.05 -28.48 -44.90
N GLN A 182 -31.13 -29.37 -43.90
CA GLN A 182 -31.70 -30.71 -44.07
C GLN A 182 -33.19 -30.66 -44.44
N MET A 183 -33.96 -29.76 -43.83
CA MET A 183 -35.38 -29.56 -44.17
C MET A 183 -35.55 -29.02 -45.59
N LYS A 184 -34.67 -28.11 -46.03
CA LYS A 184 -34.67 -27.60 -47.41
C LYS A 184 -34.29 -28.69 -48.41
N GLU A 185 -33.23 -29.43 -48.17
CA GLU A 185 -32.78 -30.53 -49.04
C GLU A 185 -33.86 -31.62 -49.18
N SER A 186 -34.53 -31.99 -48.08
CA SER A 186 -35.64 -32.94 -48.13
C SER A 186 -36.85 -32.39 -48.88
N PHE A 187 -37.19 -31.11 -48.70
CA PHE A 187 -38.27 -30.45 -49.43
C PHE A 187 -37.96 -30.34 -50.93
N ASP A 188 -36.73 -29.97 -51.30
CA ASP A 188 -36.28 -29.88 -52.70
C ASP A 188 -36.33 -31.26 -53.35
N LEU A 189 -35.90 -32.32 -52.65
CA LEU A 189 -35.98 -33.69 -53.15
C LEU A 189 -37.42 -34.16 -53.37
N VAL A 190 -38.34 -33.86 -52.45
CA VAL A 190 -39.77 -34.17 -52.59
C VAL A 190 -40.40 -33.40 -53.75
N THR A 191 -40.08 -32.11 -53.88
CA THR A 191 -40.56 -31.27 -55.00
C THR A 191 -40.05 -31.78 -56.33
N LEU A 192 -38.82 -32.29 -56.37
CA LEU A 192 -38.22 -32.86 -57.57
C LEU A 192 -38.83 -34.22 -57.93
N ALA A 193 -39.16 -35.03 -56.93
CA ALA A 193 -39.90 -36.27 -57.12
C ALA A 193 -41.31 -36.03 -57.68
N LEU A 194 -42.00 -34.97 -57.24
CA LEU A 194 -43.31 -34.58 -57.78
C LEU A 194 -43.28 -34.12 -59.24
N LYS A 195 -42.10 -33.71 -59.75
CA LYS A 195 -41.90 -33.34 -61.16
C LYS A 195 -41.45 -34.52 -62.03
N MET A 196 -41.21 -35.70 -61.46
CA MET A 196 -40.79 -36.86 -62.25
C MET A 196 -41.97 -37.48 -63.01
N PRO A 197 -41.77 -37.89 -64.27
CA PRO A 197 -42.75 -38.68 -65.00
C PRO A 197 -43.14 -39.95 -64.23
N ASN A 198 -44.43 -40.26 -64.19
CA ASN A 198 -45.00 -41.35 -63.38
C ASN A 198 -44.32 -42.71 -63.59
N TYR A 199 -43.82 -43.02 -64.80
CA TYR A 199 -43.13 -44.28 -65.06
C TYR A 199 -41.78 -44.40 -64.35
N PHE A 200 -41.06 -43.29 -64.12
CA PHE A 200 -39.84 -43.30 -63.31
C PHE A 200 -40.15 -43.51 -61.83
N LEU A 201 -41.20 -42.86 -61.31
CA LEU A 201 -41.66 -43.03 -59.93
C LEU A 201 -42.07 -44.48 -59.65
N VAL A 202 -42.81 -45.11 -60.58
CA VAL A 202 -43.20 -46.52 -60.47
C VAL A 202 -41.98 -47.46 -60.51
N SER A 203 -41.00 -47.19 -61.37
CA SER A 203 -39.75 -47.98 -61.40
C SER A 203 -38.95 -47.82 -60.11
N ILE A 204 -38.82 -46.60 -59.58
CA ILE A 204 -38.14 -46.32 -58.30
C ILE A 204 -38.88 -47.02 -57.14
N GLN A 205 -40.21 -46.92 -57.10
CA GLN A 205 -41.03 -47.55 -56.08
C GLN A 205 -40.88 -49.08 -56.12
N ARG A 206 -40.87 -49.69 -57.31
CA ARG A 206 -40.65 -51.14 -57.46
C ARG A 206 -39.27 -51.57 -56.96
N VAL A 207 -38.23 -50.77 -57.21
CA VAL A 207 -36.88 -51.00 -56.67
C VAL A 207 -36.88 -50.90 -55.14
N MET A 208 -37.54 -49.89 -54.58
CA MET A 208 -37.65 -49.68 -53.13
C MET A 208 -38.46 -50.77 -52.42
N GLU A 209 -39.57 -51.22 -53.00
CA GLU A 209 -40.38 -52.32 -52.47
C GLU A 209 -39.57 -53.62 -52.39
N LYS A 210 -38.77 -53.93 -53.43
CA LYS A 210 -37.87 -55.10 -53.41
C LYS A 210 -36.69 -54.95 -52.45
N LEU A 211 -36.24 -53.72 -52.21
CA LEU A 211 -35.16 -53.42 -51.26
C LEU A 211 -35.65 -53.56 -49.81
N ASN A 212 -36.90 -53.19 -49.56
CA ASN A 212 -37.55 -53.23 -48.24
C ASN A 212 -38.32 -54.53 -47.95
N ASP A 213 -38.33 -55.50 -48.87
CA ASP A 213 -38.99 -56.79 -48.67
C ASP A 213 -38.23 -57.64 -47.64
N PRO A 214 -38.81 -57.90 -46.44
CA PRO A 214 -38.15 -58.66 -45.38
C PRO A 214 -37.98 -60.14 -45.71
N ALA A 215 -38.71 -60.67 -46.70
CA ALA A 215 -38.59 -62.06 -47.14
C ALA A 215 -37.37 -62.30 -48.05
N LEU A 216 -36.71 -61.23 -48.51
CA LEU A 216 -35.62 -61.29 -49.47
C LEU A 216 -34.25 -61.26 -48.76
N ARG A 217 -33.54 -62.39 -48.81
CA ARG A 217 -32.17 -62.51 -48.28
C ARG A 217 -31.23 -61.52 -48.97
N ALA A 218 -30.35 -60.89 -48.20
CA ALA A 218 -29.42 -59.87 -48.69
C ALA A 218 -28.58 -60.35 -49.90
N ALA A 219 -28.17 -61.63 -49.91
CA ALA A 219 -27.43 -62.23 -51.02
C ALA A 219 -28.21 -62.28 -52.35
N ASP A 220 -29.54 -62.42 -52.29
CA ASP A 220 -30.41 -62.54 -53.47
C ASP A 220 -30.94 -61.17 -53.95
N ARG A 221 -30.92 -60.15 -53.09
CA ARG A 221 -31.40 -58.79 -53.41
C ARG A 221 -30.65 -58.20 -54.60
N LYS A 222 -29.31 -58.31 -54.62
CA LYS A 222 -28.50 -57.77 -55.71
C LYS A 222 -28.88 -58.36 -57.07
N CYS A 223 -29.11 -59.67 -57.15
CA CYS A 223 -29.52 -60.34 -58.39
C CYS A 223 -30.95 -59.95 -58.80
N LYS A 224 -31.90 -59.86 -57.85
CA LYS A 224 -33.30 -59.52 -58.16
C LYS A 224 -33.55 -58.05 -58.47
N LEU A 225 -32.71 -57.15 -57.93
CA LEU A 225 -32.77 -55.72 -58.22
C LEU A 225 -32.01 -55.34 -59.50
N LYS A 226 -31.05 -56.16 -59.94
CA LYS A 226 -30.22 -55.85 -61.11
C LYS A 226 -31.06 -55.55 -62.36
N ASP A 227 -32.03 -56.40 -62.67
CA ASP A 227 -32.87 -56.22 -63.85
C ASP A 227 -33.72 -54.94 -63.79
N ASP A 228 -34.18 -54.54 -62.60
CA ASP A 228 -34.95 -53.30 -62.41
C ASP A 228 -34.04 -52.07 -62.43
N ILE A 229 -32.83 -52.17 -61.90
CA ILE A 229 -31.80 -51.14 -61.96
C ILE A 229 -31.35 -50.89 -63.40
N ASP A 230 -31.05 -51.96 -64.14
CA ASP A 230 -30.63 -51.88 -65.55
C ASP A 230 -31.78 -51.33 -66.42
N ARG A 231 -33.02 -51.73 -66.13
CA ARG A 231 -34.22 -51.16 -66.77
C ARG A 231 -34.39 -49.67 -66.46
N LEU A 232 -34.21 -49.26 -65.21
CA LEU A 232 -34.29 -47.86 -64.81
C LEU A 232 -33.17 -47.03 -65.46
N GLN A 233 -31.94 -47.56 -65.53
CA GLN A 233 -30.83 -46.93 -66.25
C GLN A 233 -31.11 -46.79 -67.75
N ALA A 234 -31.68 -47.82 -68.38
CA ALA A 234 -32.08 -47.76 -69.79
C ALA A 234 -33.19 -46.73 -70.03
N GLN A 235 -34.17 -46.65 -69.13
CA GLN A 235 -35.23 -45.63 -69.17
C GLN A 235 -34.67 -44.22 -69.04
N VAL A 236 -33.67 -44.01 -68.17
CA VAL A 236 -32.98 -42.72 -68.04
C VAL A 236 -32.16 -42.39 -69.28
N ALA A 237 -31.48 -43.38 -69.87
CA ALA A 237 -30.67 -43.18 -71.07
C ALA A 237 -31.53 -42.81 -72.28
N ALA A 238 -32.68 -43.48 -72.45
CA ALA A 238 -33.63 -43.27 -73.53
C ALA A 238 -34.58 -42.06 -73.32
N TYR A 239 -34.50 -41.38 -72.19
CA TYR A 239 -35.35 -40.23 -71.88
C TYR A 239 -34.94 -38.99 -72.69
N GLU A 240 -35.64 -38.74 -73.79
CA GLU A 240 -35.59 -37.46 -74.51
C GLU A 240 -36.47 -36.45 -73.76
N PRO A 241 -35.93 -35.30 -73.28
CA PRO A 241 -36.74 -34.29 -72.64
C PRO A 241 -37.74 -33.71 -73.65
N ASP A 242 -38.97 -33.52 -73.21
CA ASP A 242 -40.04 -32.99 -74.05
C ASP A 242 -39.73 -31.52 -74.37
N MET A 243 -39.25 -31.25 -75.58
CA MET A 243 -38.81 -29.91 -76.06
C MET A 243 -39.91 -28.83 -75.97
N SER A 244 -41.15 -29.22 -75.66
CA SER A 244 -42.29 -28.32 -75.46
C SER A 244 -42.36 -27.71 -74.05
N SER A 245 -41.54 -28.16 -73.08
CA SER A 245 -41.48 -27.58 -71.72
C SER A 245 -40.16 -26.88 -71.38
N ALA A 246 -39.19 -26.89 -72.30
CA ALA A 246 -37.83 -26.37 -72.12
C ALA A 246 -37.71 -24.83 -72.03
N VAL A 247 -38.83 -24.10 -71.96
CA VAL A 247 -38.83 -22.63 -71.82
C VAL A 247 -39.65 -22.22 -70.59
N ALA A 248 -39.16 -22.58 -69.41
CA ALA A 248 -39.49 -21.85 -68.20
C ALA A 248 -38.19 -21.38 -67.55
N MET A 249 -37.60 -20.31 -68.09
CA MET A 249 -36.46 -19.66 -67.42
C MET A 249 -36.90 -19.23 -66.03
N SER A 250 -36.21 -19.72 -64.99
CA SER A 250 -36.35 -19.13 -63.65
C SER A 250 -35.71 -17.74 -63.67
N ALA A 251 -36.17 -16.84 -62.79
CA ALA A 251 -35.75 -15.43 -62.77
C ALA A 251 -34.23 -15.20 -62.59
N ASP A 252 -33.47 -16.23 -62.21
CA ASP A 252 -32.00 -16.19 -62.03
C ASP A 252 -31.20 -16.78 -63.23
N GLY A 253 -31.83 -17.05 -64.38
CA GLY A 253 -31.13 -17.38 -65.62
C GLY A 253 -30.50 -18.78 -65.72
N THR A 254 -30.70 -19.67 -64.73
CA THR A 254 -30.31 -21.08 -64.85
C THR A 254 -31.39 -21.91 -65.56
N PRO A 255 -31.03 -22.77 -66.54
CA PRO A 255 -31.99 -23.62 -67.26
C PRO A 255 -32.71 -24.55 -66.27
N ASN A 256 -34.02 -24.38 -66.20
CA ASN A 256 -34.90 -24.97 -65.20
C ASN A 256 -35.56 -26.23 -65.78
N VAL A 257 -35.68 -27.24 -64.93
CA VAL A 257 -36.60 -28.40 -65.01
C VAL A 257 -36.14 -29.72 -65.67
N ASP A 258 -35.32 -29.77 -66.73
CA ASP A 258 -35.06 -31.07 -67.44
C ASP A 258 -33.76 -31.83 -67.10
N ILE A 259 -32.68 -31.13 -66.75
CA ILE A 259 -31.43 -31.71 -66.19
C ILE A 259 -31.62 -32.41 -64.81
N PRO A 260 -32.53 -31.96 -63.93
CA PRO A 260 -32.72 -32.53 -62.59
C PRO A 260 -33.25 -33.96 -62.53
N ILE A 261 -34.06 -34.42 -63.49
CA ILE A 261 -34.67 -35.77 -63.44
C ILE A 261 -33.59 -36.84 -63.60
N ARG A 262 -32.70 -36.69 -64.61
CA ARG A 262 -31.56 -37.59 -64.79
C ARG A 262 -30.68 -37.59 -63.54
N GLN A 263 -30.38 -36.41 -62.99
CA GLN A 263 -29.57 -36.29 -61.77
C GLN A 263 -30.23 -36.97 -60.55
N CYS A 264 -31.55 -36.87 -60.40
CA CYS A 264 -32.29 -37.57 -59.33
C CYS A 264 -32.21 -39.07 -59.44
N VAL A 265 -32.48 -39.61 -60.64
CA VAL A 265 -32.46 -41.06 -60.83
C VAL A 265 -31.04 -41.60 -60.67
N TYR A 266 -30.02 -40.88 -61.15
CA TYR A 266 -28.61 -41.28 -60.92
C TYR A 266 -28.20 -41.16 -59.45
N ALA A 267 -28.62 -40.14 -58.72
CA ALA A 267 -28.37 -40.03 -57.29
C ALA A 267 -29.03 -41.17 -56.51
N PHE A 268 -30.29 -41.48 -56.81
CA PHE A 268 -31.00 -42.63 -56.25
C PHE A 268 -30.28 -43.95 -56.54
N LEU A 269 -29.93 -44.20 -57.81
CA LEU A 269 -29.19 -45.39 -58.20
C LEU A 269 -27.82 -45.49 -57.53
N SER A 270 -27.12 -44.37 -57.35
CA SER A 270 -25.84 -44.32 -56.64
C SER A 270 -25.99 -44.72 -55.17
N VAL A 271 -27.02 -44.23 -54.48
CA VAL A 271 -27.33 -44.62 -53.10
C VAL A 271 -27.70 -46.10 -53.02
N VAL A 272 -28.59 -46.59 -53.88
CA VAL A 272 -29.00 -48.01 -53.92
C VAL A 272 -27.81 -48.93 -54.20
N MET A 273 -26.97 -48.59 -55.17
CA MET A 273 -25.75 -49.35 -55.49
C MET A 273 -24.75 -49.34 -54.33
N THR A 274 -24.64 -48.23 -53.60
CA THR A 274 -23.77 -48.13 -52.42
C THR A 274 -24.29 -48.98 -51.27
N LEU A 275 -25.60 -48.98 -51.02
CA LEU A 275 -26.24 -49.85 -50.03
C LEU A 275 -26.02 -51.33 -50.38
N LEU A 276 -26.29 -51.73 -51.62
CA LEU A 276 -26.07 -53.11 -52.08
C LEU A 276 -24.59 -53.53 -52.02
N LYS A 277 -23.65 -52.63 -52.27
CA LYS A 277 -22.20 -52.89 -52.17
C LYS A 277 -21.77 -53.08 -50.71
N ASN A 278 -22.33 -52.30 -49.78
CA ASN A 278 -22.04 -52.40 -48.36
C ASN A 278 -22.69 -53.62 -47.69
N GLU A 279 -23.79 -54.15 -48.24
CA GLU A 279 -24.42 -55.40 -47.79
C GLU A 279 -23.63 -56.66 -48.21
N VAL A 280 -22.90 -56.64 -49.33
CA VAL A 280 -22.11 -57.79 -49.82
C VAL A 280 -20.72 -57.89 -49.15
N ASN A 281 -20.23 -56.80 -48.57
CA ASN A 281 -18.92 -56.74 -47.89
C ASN A 281 -19.00 -57.05 -46.38
N LYS A 282 -20.17 -57.51 -45.89
CA LYS A 282 -20.40 -58.02 -44.53
C LYS A 282 -20.62 -59.52 -44.58
#